data_AF-A0A7J9DLT8-F1
#
_entry.id   AF-A0A7J9DLT8-F1
#
_cell.length_a   1.000
_cell.length_b   1.000
_cell.length_c   1.000
_cell.angle_alpha   90.00
_cell.angle_beta   90.00
_cell.angle_gamma   90.00
#
_symmetry.space_group_name_H-M   'P 1'
#
loop_
_entity.id
_entity.type
_entity.pdbx_description
1 polymer ?
#
loop_
_entity_poly.entity_id
_entity_poly.type
_entity_poly.pdbx_seq_one_letter_code
_entity_poly.pdbx_strand_id
1 'polypeptide(L)' 'MEYDTKQINGGFRNYMRIKVLIDVRMPLKQRKRIMVSSSKQVYVKFKYEKLKLFCFLCGCLGHSDNFCPIRIREGGTSWR' A
#
# COMPACT_ATOMS: atom_id res chain seq x y z
N MET A 1 -15.71 6.10 -0.68
CA MET A 1 -14.95 5.00 -0.06
C MET A 1 -15.96 3.92 0.27
N GLU A 2 -16.03 2.87 -0.54
CA GLU A 2 -17.02 1.80 -0.35
C GLU A 2 -16.39 0.69 0.48
N TYR A 3 -17.11 0.24 1.51
CA TYR A 3 -16.70 -0.84 2.39
C TYR A 3 -17.72 -1.97 2.32
N ASP A 4 -17.25 -3.21 2.19
CA ASP A 4 -18.12 -4.39 2.18
C ASP A 4 -18.38 -4.84 3.62
N THR A 5 -19.50 -4.42 4.20
CA THR A 5 -19.93 -4.83 5.56
C THR A 5 -20.56 -6.22 5.60
N LYS A 6 -20.80 -6.87 4.45
CA LYS A 6 -21.62 -8.08 4.39
C LYS A 6 -20.87 -9.35 4.85
N GLN A 7 -19.60 -9.24 5.23
CA GLN A 7 -18.75 -10.40 5.53
C GLN A 7 -18.03 -10.32 6.90
N ILE A 8 -18.62 -9.66 7.90
CA ILE A 8 -18.07 -9.67 9.28
C ILE A 8 -18.78 -10.74 10.14
N ASN A 9 -19.99 -11.17 9.74
CA ASN A 9 -20.89 -11.97 10.58
C ASN A 9 -21.04 -13.44 10.15
N GLY A 10 -20.25 -13.93 9.19
CA GLY A 10 -20.37 -15.30 8.69
C GLY A 10 -19.11 -15.78 7.97
N GLY A 11 -18.25 -16.52 8.68
CA GLY A 11 -17.22 -17.37 8.08
C GLY A 11 -15.86 -16.72 7.78
N PHE A 12 -14.89 -16.98 8.66
CA PHE A 12 -13.45 -17.19 8.42
C PHE A 12 -12.67 -16.21 7.51
N ARG A 13 -12.90 -14.90 7.59
CA ARG A 13 -11.91 -13.93 7.08
C ARG A 13 -11.55 -12.89 8.14
N ASN A 14 -10.32 -12.98 8.65
CA ASN A 14 -9.73 -12.05 9.63
C ASN A 14 -9.29 -10.71 9.00
N TYR A 15 -9.86 -10.31 7.85
CA TYR A 15 -9.43 -9.11 7.13
C TYR A 15 -10.60 -8.43 6.41
N MET A 16 -10.55 -7.11 6.36
CA MET A 16 -11.50 -6.25 5.65
C MET A 16 -10.94 -5.85 4.28
N ARG A 17 -11.79 -5.83 3.25
CA ARG A 17 -11.44 -5.31 1.92
C ARG A 17 -12.09 -3.94 1.72
N ILE A 18 -11.31 -3.00 1.22
CA ILE A 18 -11.77 -1.63 0.94
C ILE A 18 -11.34 -1.24 -0.47
N LYS A 19 -12.19 -0.50 -1.19
CA LYS A 19 -11.81 0.17 -2.44
C LYS A 19 -11.54 1.65 -2.15
N VAL A 20 -10.36 2.09 -2.53
CA VAL A 20 -9.89 3.47 -2.32
C VAL A 20 -9.29 4.01 -3.60
N LEU A 21 -9.51 5.30 -3.84
CA LEU A 21 -8.71 6.05 -4.81
C LEU A 21 -7.37 6.36 -4.16
N ILE A 22 -6.27 6.06 -4.85
CA ILE A 22 -4.92 6.35 -4.41
C ILE A 22 -4.23 7.23 -5.46
N ASP A 23 -3.41 8.17 -5.02
CA ASP A 23 -2.50 8.87 -5.92
C ASP A 23 -1.29 7.97 -6.21
N VAL A 24 -1.15 7.55 -7.46
CA VAL A 24 -0.07 6.65 -7.91
C VAL A 24 1.31 7.30 -7.86
N ARG A 25 1.36 8.64 -7.80
CA ARG A 25 2.61 9.41 -7.66
C ARG A 25 3.16 9.37 -6.25
N MET A 26 2.36 8.96 -5.28
CA MET A 26 2.76 8.83 -3.89
C MET A 26 3.09 7.37 -3.55
N PRO A 27 4.03 7.14 -2.61
CA PRO A 27 4.34 5.80 -2.16
C PRO A 27 3.13 5.13 -1.50
N LEU A 28 2.95 3.85 -1.78
CA LEU A 28 1.92 3.04 -1.14
C LEU A 28 2.17 2.97 0.36
N LYS A 29 1.13 3.25 1.16
CA LYS A 29 1.22 3.21 2.62
C LYS A 29 1.27 1.76 3.09
N GLN A 30 2.31 1.39 3.84
CA GLN A 30 2.41 0.04 4.39
C GLN A 30 1.58 -0.17 5.67
N ARG A 31 1.45 0.89 6.48
CA ARG A 31 0.70 0.85 7.74
C ARG A 31 -0.01 2.16 8.00
N LYS A 32 -1.14 2.11 8.70
CA LYS A 32 -1.84 3.28 9.22
C LYS A 32 -2.23 3.05 10.67
N ARG A 33 -1.99 4.06 11.50
CA ARG A 33 -2.52 4.10 12.86
C ARG A 33 -3.99 4.48 12.79
N ILE A 34 -4.86 3.62 13.31
CA ILE A 34 -6.28 3.88 13.44
C ILE A 34 -6.68 3.88 14.91
N MET A 35 -7.71 4.65 15.23
CA MET A 35 -8.36 4.63 16.54
C MET A 35 -9.55 3.68 16.44
N VAL A 36 -9.54 2.61 17.24
CA VAL A 36 -10.62 1.61 17.28
C VAL A 36 -11.64 1.97 18.35
N SER A 37 -11.16 2.55 19.45
CA SER A 37 -11.97 3.14 20.51
C SER A 37 -11.21 4.32 21.11
N SER A 38 -11.86 5.14 21.93
CA SER A 38 -11.31 6.37 22.52
C SER A 38 -9.95 6.16 23.20
N SER A 39 -9.64 4.95 23.66
CA SER A 39 -8.38 4.60 24.32
C SER A 39 -7.50 3.61 23.55
N LYS A 40 -7.95 3.06 22.42
CA LYS A 40 -7.22 1.99 21.71
C LYS A 40 -6.79 2.43 20.32
N GLN A 41 -5.48 2.63 20.16
CA GLN A 41 -4.83 2.83 18.87
C GLN A 41 -4.22 1.52 18.38
N VAL A 42 -4.46 1.19 17.11
CA VAL A 42 -3.92 -0.02 16.47
C VAL A 42 -3.25 0.36 15.16
N TYR A 43 -2.14 -0.31 14.85
CA TYR A 43 -1.52 -0.25 13.52
C TYR A 43 -2.15 -1.28 12.61
N VAL A 44 -2.86 -0.82 11.59
CA VAL A 44 -3.32 -1.68 10.50
C VAL A 44 -2.19 -1.78 9.49
N LYS A 45 -1.80 -3.01 9.14
CA LYS A 45 -0.89 -3.28 8.02
C LYS A 45 -1.71 -3.44 6.75
N PHE A 46 -1.37 -2.68 5.72
CA PHE A 46 -1.97 -2.83 4.41
C PHE A 46 -1.25 -3.94 3.64
N LYS A 47 -2.04 -4.81 3.02
CA LYS A 47 -1.56 -5.77 2.03
C LYS A 47 -2.19 -5.38 0.69
N TYR A 48 -1.34 -5.32 -0.33
CA TYR A 48 -1.76 -5.01 -1.68
C TYR A 48 -1.62 -6.28 -2.53
N GLU A 49 -2.64 -6.60 -3.32
CA GLU A 49 -2.61 -7.73 -4.24
C GLU A 49 -2.56 -7.20 -5.68
N LYS A 50 -1.81 -7.89 -6.56
CA LYS A 50 -1.77 -7.62 -8.01
C LYS A 50 -1.33 -6.20 -8.40
N LEU A 51 -0.36 -5.63 -7.68
CA LEU A 51 0.25 -4.34 -8.07
C LEU A 51 1.08 -4.51 -9.35
N LYS A 52 0.60 -3.95 -10.47
CA LYS A 52 1.39 -3.85 -11.70
C LYS A 52 2.27 -2.60 -11.64
N LEU A 53 3.51 -2.70 -12.14
CA LEU A 53 4.44 -1.57 -12.24
C LEU A 53 4.69 -0.87 -10.89
N PHE A 54 4.94 -1.67 -9.84
CA PHE A 54 5.33 -1.16 -8.54
C PHE A 54 6.86 -1.04 -8.46
N CYS A 55 7.34 0.08 -7.95
CA CYS A 55 8.75 0.32 -7.70
C CYS A 55 9.07 0.03 -6.22
N PHE A 56 9.94 -0.94 -5.97
CA PHE A 56 10.45 -1.28 -4.65
C PHE A 56 11.44 -0.24 -4.09
N LEU A 57 12.06 0.57 -4.96
CA LEU A 57 12.97 1.64 -4.53
C LEU A 57 12.22 2.84 -3.93
N CYS A 58 11.19 3.34 -4.60
CA CYS A 58 10.46 4.54 -4.15
C CYS A 58 9.08 4.26 -3.55
N GLY A 59 8.55 3.03 -3.72
CA GLY A 59 7.23 2.65 -3.22
C GLY A 59 6.05 3.15 -4.07
N CYS A 60 6.28 3.80 -5.21
CA CYS A 60 5.22 4.33 -6.08
C CYS A 60 4.80 3.32 -7.16
N LEU A 61 3.65 3.61 -7.78
CA LEU A 61 3.15 2.87 -8.95
C LEU A 61 3.48 3.61 -10.26
N GLY A 62 3.50 2.86 -11.36
CA GLY A 62 3.66 3.38 -12.72
C GLY A 62 5.04 3.18 -13.34
N HIS A 63 6.04 2.69 -12.59
CA HIS A 63 7.37 2.36 -13.11
C HIS A 63 7.99 1.19 -12.35
N SER A 64 8.96 0.54 -12.98
CA SER A 64 9.83 -0.45 -12.31
C SER A 64 11.09 0.22 -11.78
N ASP A 65 11.83 -0.49 -10.91
CA ASP A 65 13.03 0.02 -10.25
C ASP A 65 14.09 0.56 -11.22
N ASN A 66 14.18 -0.02 -12.42
CA ASN A 66 15.11 0.40 -13.47
C ASN A 66 14.82 1.81 -14.01
N PHE A 67 13.56 2.22 -13.98
CA PHE A 67 13.11 3.53 -14.45
C PHE A 67 12.76 4.47 -13.29
N CYS A 68 13.20 4.14 -12.07
CA CYS A 68 12.91 4.96 -10.91
C CYS A 68 13.66 6.29 -10.98
N PRO A 69 12.97 7.45 -10.83
CA PRO A 69 13.62 8.75 -10.81
C PRO A 69 14.70 8.85 -9.74
N ILE A 70 14.55 8.18 -8.59
CA ILE A 70 15.58 8.13 -7.54
C ILE A 70 16.87 7.54 -8.12
N ARG A 71 16.78 6.37 -8.76
CA ARG A 71 17.91 5.66 -9.38
C ARG A 71 18.57 6.44 -10.52
N ILE A 72 17.77 7.15 -11.32
CA ILE A 72 18.27 7.95 -12.46
C ILE A 72 18.98 9.21 -11.96
N ARG A 73 18.47 9.86 -10.90
CA ARG A 73 19.02 11.10 -10.34
C ARG A 73 20.32 10.86 -9.56
N GLU A 74 20.48 9.69 -8.95
CA GLU A 74 21.71 9.31 -8.23
C GLU A 74 22.80 8.74 -9.16
N GLY A 75 22.68 8.93 -10.48
CA GLY A 75 23.75 8.59 -11.41
C GLY A 75 24.04 7.11 -11.46
N GLY A 76 23.03 6.28 -11.76
CA GLY A 76 23.23 5.00 -12.44
C GLY A 76 24.33 4.08 -11.90
N THR A 77 24.60 4.01 -10.60
CA THR A 77 25.47 2.96 -10.08
C THR A 77 24.66 1.68 -9.94
N SER A 78 24.68 0.91 -11.02
CA SER A 78 24.38 -0.51 -11.04
C SER A 78 25.18 -1.21 -9.93
N TRP A 79 24.53 -1.52 -8.81
CA TRP A 79 25.01 -2.53 -7.89
C TRP A 79 24.25 -3.83 -8.18
N ARG A 80 24.95 -4.74 -8.85
CA ARG A 80 24.82 -6.19 -8.69
C ARG A 80 25.92 -6.63 -7.75
#